data_AF-A0A329U849-F1
#
_entry.id   AF-A0A329U849-F1
#
_cell.length_a   1.000
_cell.length_b   1.000
_cell.length_c   1.000
_cell.angle_alpha   90.00
_cell.angle_beta   90.00
_cell.angle_gamma   90.00
#
_symmetry.space_group_name_H-M   'P 1'
#
loop_
_entity.id
_entity.type
_entity.pdbx_description
1 polymer ?
#
loop_
_entity_poly.entity_id
_entity_poly.type
_entity_poly.pdbx_seq_one_letter_code
_entity_poly.pdbx_strand_id
1 'polypeptide(L)'
;MSCDLHIHSTCSDGAVPIERLASIAARTGLHAIALSDHDTLLSAQYAYAHTGQDGVELIPAVELTGYDFERQHRVHLLCYYPDVDCPALREHCAIMKERRNACALQSAKELEQLYPQFTTDLAWETTKASGVLFKSGLMQALELLGLTDGSIYGETYHKLFGWNPRGIVLHSPEYLPVRQVLATAKASGGAVVFAHPTVYKSMPLLRELAAEGAVDGIEVYHPSNSPEDSAECLALCKQYGLVATAGTDFHGRNHKHPHPIGTCTAPDEAAAQLRAIAEKRKRERT
;
A
#
# COMPACT_ATOMS: atom_id res chain seq x y z
N MET A 1 12.90 -6.90 19.06
CA MET A 1 13.60 -6.00 18.12
C MET A 1 12.51 -5.10 17.52
N SER A 2 12.73 -4.37 16.44
CA SER A 2 11.66 -3.57 15.81
C SER A 2 11.51 -3.93 14.34
N CYS A 3 10.26 -3.98 13.87
CA CYS A 3 9.90 -4.22 12.47
C CYS A 3 9.06 -3.09 11.91
N ASP A 4 9.18 -2.83 10.61
CA ASP A 4 8.33 -1.88 9.88
C ASP A 4 7.46 -2.69 8.90
N LEU A 5 6.16 -2.74 9.15
CA LEU A 5 5.26 -3.68 8.48
C LEU A 5 4.49 -3.06 7.29
N HIS A 6 4.87 -1.86 6.83
CA HIS A 6 4.22 -1.22 5.69
C HIS A 6 5.23 -0.39 4.88
N ILE A 7 5.74 -0.97 3.79
CA ILE A 7 6.77 -0.35 2.93
C ILE A 7 6.46 -0.62 1.47
N HIS A 8 6.55 0.43 0.66
CA HIS A 8 6.41 0.37 -0.80
C HIS A 8 7.76 0.50 -1.50
N SER A 9 7.83 -0.07 -2.70
CA SER A 9 8.99 -0.05 -3.57
C SER A 9 8.59 0.47 -4.96
N THR A 10 9.51 0.40 -5.92
CA THR A 10 9.18 0.65 -7.34
C THR A 10 8.27 -0.43 -7.95
N CYS A 11 7.90 -1.48 -7.22
CA CYS A 11 6.92 -2.46 -7.67
C CYS A 11 5.49 -1.89 -7.67
N SER A 12 5.21 -0.82 -6.93
CA SER A 12 4.05 0.07 -7.10
C SER A 12 4.48 1.52 -7.34
N ASP A 13 4.19 2.40 -6.39
CA ASP A 13 4.33 3.86 -6.43
C ASP A 13 5.39 4.40 -5.47
N GLY A 14 6.12 3.51 -4.79
CA GLY A 14 7.35 3.86 -4.06
C GLY A 14 8.47 4.30 -5.01
N ALA A 15 9.37 5.14 -4.50
CA ALA A 15 10.47 5.69 -5.29
C ALA A 15 11.77 4.85 -5.24
N VAL A 16 11.85 3.86 -4.35
CA VAL A 16 13.08 3.13 -4.06
C VAL A 16 13.01 1.72 -4.64
N PRO A 17 14.01 1.28 -5.42
CA PRO A 17 14.07 -0.08 -5.93
C PRO A 17 14.02 -1.11 -4.80
N ILE A 18 13.27 -2.18 -5.01
CA ILE A 18 12.96 -3.19 -3.98
C ILE A 18 14.24 -3.80 -3.38
N GLU A 19 15.28 -3.98 -4.19
CA GLU A 19 16.57 -4.52 -3.77
C GLU A 19 17.36 -3.64 -2.81
N ARG A 20 16.98 -2.35 -2.68
CA ARG A 20 17.64 -1.39 -1.78
C ARG A 20 17.01 -1.34 -0.40
N LEU A 21 15.76 -1.78 -0.25
CA LEU A 21 14.99 -1.58 0.98
C LEU A 21 15.62 -2.28 2.18
N ALA A 22 16.11 -3.51 2.03
CA ALA A 22 16.77 -4.24 3.11
C ALA A 22 18.02 -3.51 3.63
N SER A 23 18.88 -3.05 2.73
CA SER A 23 20.10 -2.30 3.10
C SER A 23 19.80 -0.99 3.83
N ILE A 24 18.69 -0.32 3.49
CA ILE A 24 18.24 0.90 4.18
C ILE A 24 17.74 0.53 5.59
N ALA A 25 16.90 -0.50 5.70
CA ALA A 25 16.35 -0.98 6.96
C ALA A 25 17.43 -1.48 7.94
N ALA A 26 18.46 -2.18 7.44
CA ALA A 26 19.57 -2.65 8.26
C ALA A 26 20.29 -1.48 8.95
N ARG A 27 20.43 -0.35 8.24
CA ARG A 27 21.07 0.86 8.78
C ARG A 27 20.21 1.61 9.81
N THR A 28 18.90 1.34 9.87
CA THR A 28 18.01 1.91 10.90
C THR A 28 17.87 1.00 12.11
N GLY A 29 18.54 -0.15 12.12
CA GLY A 29 18.50 -1.13 13.22
C GLY A 29 17.25 -2.01 13.22
N LEU A 30 16.46 -1.98 12.14
CA LEU A 30 15.34 -2.90 11.96
C LEU A 30 15.87 -4.31 11.69
N HIS A 31 15.19 -5.30 12.23
CA HIS A 31 15.48 -6.70 11.99
C HIS A 31 14.56 -7.33 10.92
N ALA A 32 13.42 -6.71 10.65
CA ALA A 32 12.44 -7.18 9.67
C ALA A 32 11.67 -6.02 9.04
N ILE A 33 11.32 -6.17 7.77
CA ILE A 33 10.42 -5.26 7.04
C ILE A 33 9.39 -6.06 6.23
N ALA A 34 8.17 -5.54 6.09
CA ALA A 34 7.20 -6.09 5.15
C ALA A 34 7.15 -5.28 3.86
N LEU A 35 7.23 -5.99 2.72
CA LEU A 35 7.16 -5.38 1.39
C LEU A 35 5.73 -5.50 0.88
N SER A 36 5.00 -4.39 0.82
CA SER A 36 3.53 -4.38 0.69
C SER A 36 3.03 -3.50 -0.46
N ASP A 37 3.72 -3.54 -1.60
CA ASP A 37 3.36 -2.75 -2.79
C ASP A 37 1.87 -2.90 -3.21
N HIS A 38 1.29 -1.82 -3.71
CA HIS A 38 -0.14 -1.74 -4.08
C HIS A 38 -0.55 -2.71 -5.19
N ASP A 39 -1.57 -3.53 -4.90
CA ASP A 39 -2.30 -4.39 -5.85
C ASP A 39 -1.39 -5.23 -6.76
N THR A 40 -0.22 -5.64 -6.28
CA THR A 40 0.77 -6.42 -7.05
C THR A 40 1.35 -7.54 -6.21
N LEU A 41 1.74 -8.64 -6.87
CA LEU A 41 2.41 -9.77 -6.20
C LEU A 41 3.92 -9.72 -6.33
N LEU A 42 4.47 -8.74 -7.05
CA LEU A 42 5.91 -8.62 -7.29
C LEU A 42 6.70 -8.51 -5.98
N SER A 43 6.20 -7.72 -5.03
CA SER A 43 6.84 -7.51 -3.72
C SER A 43 6.82 -8.76 -2.86
N ALA A 44 5.67 -9.44 -2.78
CA ALA A 44 5.52 -10.69 -2.07
C ALA A 44 6.41 -11.79 -2.67
N GLN A 45 6.44 -11.90 -4.00
CA GLN A 45 7.32 -12.85 -4.71
C GLN A 45 8.80 -12.56 -4.43
N TYR A 46 9.20 -11.29 -4.44
CA TYR A 46 10.56 -10.88 -4.09
C TYR A 46 10.93 -11.29 -2.66
N ALA A 47 10.06 -11.00 -1.69
CA ALA A 47 10.28 -11.36 -0.28
C ALA A 47 10.36 -12.88 -0.06
N TYR A 48 9.53 -13.67 -0.73
CA TYR A 48 9.64 -15.14 -0.68
C TYR A 48 10.94 -15.67 -1.30
N ALA A 49 11.44 -15.03 -2.36
CA ALA A 49 12.72 -15.39 -2.98
C ALA A 49 13.94 -14.93 -2.15
N HIS A 50 13.76 -13.92 -1.29
CA HIS A 50 14.83 -13.28 -0.52
C HIS A 50 14.41 -13.13 0.95
N THR A 51 14.08 -14.24 1.63
CA THR A 51 13.52 -14.22 2.99
C THR A 51 14.39 -13.47 4.02
N GLY A 52 15.69 -13.29 3.74
CA GLY A 52 16.53 -12.33 4.44
C GLY A 52 17.59 -11.73 3.52
N GLN A 53 17.86 -10.43 3.68
CA GLN A 53 18.87 -9.68 2.95
C GLN A 53 19.53 -8.67 3.89
N ASP A 54 20.85 -8.52 3.84
CA ASP A 54 21.60 -7.54 4.65
C ASP A 54 21.35 -7.66 6.18
N GLY A 55 20.97 -8.85 6.67
CA GLY A 55 20.62 -9.10 8.07
C GLY A 55 19.18 -8.72 8.47
N VAL A 56 18.34 -8.36 7.50
CA VAL A 56 16.92 -7.99 7.68
C VAL A 56 16.03 -9.08 7.07
N GLU A 57 15.04 -9.56 7.83
CA GLU A 57 13.99 -10.44 7.32
C GLU A 57 13.05 -9.67 6.37
N LEU A 58 12.75 -10.26 5.21
CA LEU A 58 11.77 -9.70 4.27
C LEU A 58 10.44 -10.46 4.39
N ILE A 59 9.44 -9.79 4.93
CA ILE A 59 8.09 -10.33 5.13
C ILE A 59 7.29 -10.12 3.83
N PRO A 60 6.79 -11.20 3.20
CA PRO A 60 5.97 -11.09 2.00
C PRO A 60 4.61 -10.50 2.34
N ALA A 61 4.26 -9.39 1.70
CA ALA A 61 2.96 -8.75 1.86
C ALA A 61 2.47 -8.14 0.54
N VAL A 62 1.21 -7.71 0.53
CA VAL A 62 0.59 -6.92 -0.53
C VAL A 62 -0.44 -5.99 0.09
N GLU A 63 -0.50 -4.74 -0.35
CA GLU A 63 -1.58 -3.83 0.04
C GLU A 63 -2.66 -3.83 -1.05
N LEU A 64 -3.84 -4.35 -0.70
CA LEU A 64 -4.97 -4.49 -1.61
C LEU A 64 -5.92 -3.31 -1.47
N THR A 65 -6.27 -2.72 -2.61
CA THR A 65 -7.22 -1.60 -2.65
C THR A 65 -8.64 -2.10 -2.83
N GLY A 66 -9.51 -1.71 -1.90
CA GLY A 66 -10.95 -1.89 -1.97
C GLY A 66 -11.70 -0.58 -1.80
N TYR A 67 -13.03 -0.67 -1.81
CA TYR A 67 -13.90 0.47 -1.65
C TYR A 67 -15.10 0.16 -0.78
N ASP A 68 -15.38 1.04 0.16
CA ASP A 68 -16.62 1.09 0.91
C ASP A 68 -17.62 1.95 0.12
N PHE A 69 -18.55 1.29 -0.56
CA PHE A 69 -19.58 1.95 -1.36
C PHE A 69 -20.65 2.64 -0.50
N GLU A 70 -20.85 2.21 0.73
CA GLU A 70 -21.81 2.83 1.64
C GLU A 70 -21.29 4.19 2.12
N ARG A 71 -20.02 4.24 2.50
CA ARG A 71 -19.36 5.46 3.02
C ARG A 71 -18.62 6.25 1.95
N GLN A 72 -18.55 5.73 0.73
CA GLN A 72 -17.87 6.33 -0.42
C GLN A 72 -16.38 6.61 -0.19
N HIS A 73 -15.69 5.66 0.44
CA HIS A 73 -14.28 5.77 0.80
C HIS A 73 -13.45 4.61 0.25
N ARG A 74 -12.22 4.91 -0.17
CA ARG A 74 -11.23 3.87 -0.44
C ARG A 74 -10.85 3.19 0.87
N VAL A 75 -10.47 1.93 0.79
CA VAL A 75 -10.00 1.15 1.93
C VAL A 75 -8.81 0.34 1.48
N HIS A 76 -7.74 0.33 2.27
CA HIS A 76 -6.59 -0.51 2.01
C HIS A 76 -6.49 -1.62 3.04
N LEU A 77 -6.10 -2.80 2.58
CA LEU A 77 -5.96 -4.00 3.39
C LEU A 77 -4.57 -4.57 3.14
N LEU A 78 -3.77 -4.70 4.20
CA LEU A 78 -2.49 -5.39 4.14
C LEU A 78 -2.74 -6.90 4.26
N CYS A 79 -2.26 -7.67 3.29
CA CYS A 79 -2.29 -9.12 3.32
C CYS A 79 -0.87 -9.66 3.47
N TYR A 80 -0.56 -10.23 4.64
CA TYR A 80 0.75 -10.78 4.98
C TYR A 80 0.81 -12.27 4.72
N TYR A 81 1.95 -12.74 4.24
CA TYR A 81 2.20 -14.12 3.84
C TYR A 81 1.15 -14.70 2.88
N PRO A 82 0.70 -13.96 1.84
CA PRO A 82 -0.25 -14.50 0.87
C PRO A 82 0.34 -15.69 0.12
N ASP A 83 -0.51 -16.62 -0.30
CA ASP A 83 -0.21 -17.57 -1.37
C ASP A 83 -0.24 -16.83 -2.71
N VAL A 84 0.95 -16.59 -3.29
CA VAL A 84 1.11 -15.82 -4.54
C VAL A 84 0.56 -16.56 -5.76
N ASP A 85 0.29 -17.87 -5.65
CA ASP A 85 -0.33 -18.67 -6.70
C ASP A 85 -1.86 -18.76 -6.55
N CYS A 86 -2.44 -18.16 -5.50
CA CYS A 86 -3.88 -18.10 -5.30
C CYS A 86 -4.58 -17.42 -6.50
N PRO A 87 -5.46 -18.14 -7.23
CA PRO A 87 -6.09 -17.60 -8.44
C PRO A 87 -6.87 -16.31 -8.20
N ALA A 88 -7.65 -16.24 -7.12
CA ALA A 88 -8.46 -15.06 -6.80
C ALA A 88 -7.59 -13.81 -6.53
N LEU A 89 -6.45 -14.00 -5.85
CA LEU A 89 -5.52 -12.90 -5.57
C LEU A 89 -4.81 -12.42 -6.84
N ARG A 90 -4.36 -13.35 -7.68
CA ARG A 90 -3.77 -13.03 -8.99
C ARG A 90 -4.75 -12.28 -9.89
N GLU A 91 -6.01 -12.71 -9.90
CA GLU A 91 -7.08 -12.05 -10.66
C GLU A 91 -7.37 -10.64 -10.14
N HIS A 92 -7.47 -10.44 -8.82
CA HIS A 92 -7.61 -9.10 -8.23
C HIS A 92 -6.48 -8.16 -8.67
N CYS A 93 -5.22 -8.60 -8.53
CA CYS A 93 -4.06 -7.79 -8.94
C CYS A 93 -4.07 -7.48 -10.44
N ALA A 94 -4.45 -8.44 -11.29
CA ALA A 94 -4.56 -8.24 -12.73
C ALA A 94 -5.64 -7.21 -13.10
N ILE A 95 -6.83 -7.33 -12.50
CA ILE A 95 -7.95 -6.38 -12.70
C ILE A 95 -7.54 -4.98 -12.28
N MET A 96 -6.95 -4.84 -11.08
CA MET A 96 -6.54 -3.52 -10.57
C MET A 96 -5.43 -2.91 -11.41
N LYS A 97 -4.45 -3.71 -11.89
CA LYS A 97 -3.43 -3.26 -12.84
C LYS A 97 -4.04 -2.70 -14.12
N GLU A 98 -4.96 -3.43 -14.75
CA GLU A 98 -5.62 -3.00 -15.98
C GLU A 98 -6.40 -1.69 -15.76
N ARG A 99 -7.23 -1.64 -14.72
CA ARG A 99 -8.05 -0.45 -14.41
C ARG A 99 -7.21 0.77 -14.07
N ARG A 100 -6.14 0.61 -13.28
CA ARG A 100 -5.20 1.70 -12.94
C ARG A 100 -4.53 2.25 -14.20
N ASN A 101 -4.01 1.37 -15.06
CA ASN A 101 -3.40 1.78 -16.31
C ASN A 101 -4.39 2.48 -17.25
N ALA A 102 -5.62 1.99 -17.37
CA ALA A 102 -6.66 2.64 -18.18
C ALA A 102 -6.92 4.09 -17.73
N CYS A 103 -7.10 4.32 -16.44
CA CYS A 103 -7.30 5.66 -15.88
C CYS A 103 -6.07 6.55 -16.05
N ALA A 104 -4.87 6.02 -15.77
CA ALA A 104 -3.64 6.79 -15.86
C ALA A 104 -3.29 7.17 -17.31
N LEU A 105 -3.57 6.28 -18.28
CA LEU A 105 -3.43 6.58 -19.71
C LEU A 105 -4.40 7.66 -20.17
N GLN A 106 -5.61 7.70 -19.61
CA GLN A 106 -6.53 8.80 -19.89
C GLN A 106 -5.97 10.13 -19.35
N SER A 107 -5.50 10.16 -18.10
CA SER A 107 -4.83 11.34 -17.54
C SER A 107 -3.61 11.75 -18.37
N ALA A 108 -2.80 10.80 -18.84
CA ALA A 108 -1.63 11.07 -19.66
C ALA A 108 -1.98 11.77 -20.98
N LYS A 109 -3.03 11.32 -21.68
CA LYS A 109 -3.51 11.95 -22.93
C LYS A 109 -4.00 13.38 -22.71
N GLU A 110 -4.68 13.62 -21.59
CA GLU A 110 -5.11 14.98 -21.23
C GLU A 110 -3.91 15.87 -20.86
N LEU A 111 -2.90 15.30 -20.19
CA LEU A 111 -1.64 16.01 -19.91
C LEU A 111 -0.87 16.36 -21.18
N GLU A 112 -0.83 15.50 -22.21
CA GLU A 112 -0.22 15.81 -23.52
C GLU A 112 -0.89 17.03 -24.19
N GLN A 113 -2.19 17.23 -23.98
CA GLN A 113 -2.91 18.42 -24.48
C GLN A 113 -2.58 19.68 -23.67
N LEU A 114 -2.41 19.55 -22.36
CA LEU A 114 -2.12 20.67 -21.45
C LEU A 114 -0.65 21.10 -21.48
N TYR A 115 0.25 20.16 -21.71
CA TYR A 115 1.70 20.33 -21.64
C TYR A 115 2.35 19.73 -22.88
N PRO A 116 2.61 20.51 -23.95
CA PRO A 116 3.15 19.99 -25.21
C PRO A 116 4.53 19.30 -25.10
N GLN A 117 5.26 19.51 -24.00
CA GLN A 117 6.55 18.85 -23.73
C GLN A 117 6.38 17.47 -23.06
N PHE A 118 5.23 17.22 -22.44
CA PHE A 118 4.92 15.95 -21.80
C PHE A 118 4.53 14.91 -22.86
N THR A 119 4.97 13.67 -22.67
CA THR A 119 4.53 12.52 -23.47
C THR A 119 4.19 11.36 -22.56
N THR A 120 3.22 10.55 -22.97
CA THR A 120 2.86 9.31 -22.27
C THR A 120 4.06 8.35 -22.17
N ASP A 121 4.90 8.30 -23.21
CA ASP A 121 6.12 7.48 -23.25
C ASP A 121 7.12 7.87 -22.14
N LEU A 122 7.32 9.17 -21.90
CA LEU A 122 8.17 9.64 -20.80
C LEU A 122 7.65 9.17 -19.44
N ALA A 123 6.33 9.19 -19.23
CA ALA A 123 5.74 8.72 -17.99
C ALA A 123 5.84 7.19 -17.83
N TRP A 124 5.80 6.42 -18.94
CA TRP A 124 6.03 4.97 -18.91
C TRP A 124 7.43 4.59 -18.42
N GLU A 125 8.43 5.46 -18.56
CA GLU A 125 9.77 5.18 -18.03
C GLU A 125 9.79 4.99 -16.50
N THR A 126 8.81 5.55 -15.78
CA THR A 126 8.71 5.40 -14.32
C THR A 126 8.14 4.04 -13.90
N THR A 127 7.63 3.23 -14.83
CA THR A 127 6.91 1.99 -14.53
C THR A 127 7.75 0.74 -14.79
N LYS A 128 9.06 0.86 -15.05
CA LYS A 128 9.91 -0.27 -15.48
C LYS A 128 9.81 -1.49 -14.55
N ALA A 129 9.65 -1.27 -13.24
CA ALA A 129 9.52 -2.33 -12.26
C ALA A 129 8.05 -2.79 -12.03
N SER A 130 7.09 -1.86 -12.01
CA SER A 130 5.68 -2.16 -11.68
C SER A 130 4.84 -2.63 -12.89
N GLY A 131 5.14 -2.10 -14.07
CA GLY A 131 4.25 -2.14 -15.23
C GLY A 131 2.90 -1.45 -15.01
N VAL A 132 2.82 -0.56 -14.01
CA VAL A 132 1.62 0.23 -13.66
C VAL A 132 1.98 1.70 -13.62
N LEU A 133 1.21 2.51 -14.34
CA LEU A 133 1.35 3.96 -14.34
C LEU A 133 0.56 4.56 -13.18
N PHE A 134 1.26 5.07 -12.18
CA PHE A 134 0.67 5.79 -11.05
C PHE A 134 0.71 7.29 -11.29
N LYS A 135 -0.12 8.04 -10.54
CA LYS A 135 -0.11 9.51 -10.55
C LYS A 135 1.27 10.07 -10.18
N SER A 136 1.96 9.43 -9.24
CA SER A 136 3.35 9.77 -8.90
C SER A 136 4.27 9.64 -10.10
N GLY A 137 4.06 8.67 -11.00
CA GLY A 137 4.81 8.53 -12.25
C GLY A 137 4.54 9.67 -13.24
N LEU A 138 3.27 10.01 -13.45
CA LEU A 138 2.87 11.16 -14.28
C LEU A 138 3.49 12.47 -13.77
N MET A 139 3.45 12.69 -12.45
CA MET A 139 4.03 13.89 -11.84
C MET A 139 5.55 13.90 -11.86
N GLN A 140 6.21 12.75 -11.73
CA GLN A 140 7.68 12.66 -11.88
C GLN A 140 8.12 13.04 -13.29
N ALA A 141 7.36 12.64 -14.31
CA ALA A 141 7.63 13.07 -15.69
C ALA A 141 7.42 14.58 -15.88
N LEU A 142 6.37 15.17 -15.29
CA LEU A 142 6.18 16.63 -15.29
C LEU A 142 7.28 17.36 -14.54
N GLU A 143 7.71 16.84 -13.39
CA GLU A 143 8.79 17.41 -12.56
C GLU A 143 10.13 17.40 -13.30
N LEU A 144 10.45 16.29 -13.98
CA LEU A 144 11.64 16.18 -14.83
C LEU A 144 11.67 17.26 -15.92
N LEU A 145 10.52 17.65 -16.44
CA LEU A 145 10.37 18.70 -17.45
C LEU A 145 10.31 20.12 -16.85
N GLY A 146 10.37 20.27 -15.53
CA GLY A 146 10.24 21.56 -14.84
C GLY A 146 8.82 22.13 -14.88
N LEU A 147 7.81 21.28 -15.05
CA LEU A 147 6.39 21.66 -15.18
C LEU A 147 5.61 21.54 -13.85
N THR A 148 6.32 21.37 -12.74
CA THR A 148 5.78 21.35 -11.38
C THR A 148 6.35 22.51 -10.56
N ASP A 149 5.79 22.71 -9.37
CA ASP A 149 6.23 23.69 -8.38
C ASP A 149 7.37 23.15 -7.48
N GLY A 150 8.28 22.36 -8.06
CA GLY A 150 9.42 21.76 -7.36
C GLY A 150 9.05 20.58 -6.45
N SER A 151 7.83 20.06 -6.58
CA SER A 151 7.35 18.86 -5.88
C SER A 151 6.31 18.13 -6.71
N ILE A 152 6.34 16.79 -6.68
CA ILE A 152 5.29 15.96 -7.30
C ILE A 152 3.95 15.98 -6.55
N TYR A 153 3.89 16.55 -5.34
CA TYR A 153 2.66 16.70 -4.53
C TYR A 153 2.37 18.16 -4.14
N GLY A 154 2.84 19.11 -4.97
CA GLY A 154 2.58 20.54 -4.80
C GLY A 154 1.22 21.02 -5.31
N GLU A 155 1.10 22.33 -5.53
CA GLU A 155 -0.07 22.98 -6.12
C GLU A 155 -0.43 22.39 -7.48
N THR A 156 0.58 22.05 -8.28
CA THR A 156 0.38 21.45 -9.61
C THR A 156 -0.33 20.10 -9.49
N TYR A 157 0.07 19.27 -8.53
CA TYR A 157 -0.61 18.00 -8.24
C TYR A 157 -2.05 18.23 -7.81
N HIS A 158 -2.29 19.19 -6.91
CA HIS A 158 -3.64 19.49 -6.44
C HIS A 158 -4.56 19.98 -7.57
N LYS A 159 -4.05 20.78 -8.51
CA LYS A 159 -4.78 21.22 -9.70
C LYS A 159 -5.13 20.06 -10.64
N LEU A 160 -4.18 19.14 -10.87
CA LEU A 160 -4.33 18.05 -11.83
C LEU A 160 -5.10 16.86 -11.26
N PHE A 161 -4.82 16.48 -10.01
CA PHE A 161 -5.26 15.24 -9.38
C PHE A 161 -5.95 15.42 -8.02
N GLY A 162 -6.21 16.65 -7.58
CA GLY A 162 -6.87 16.94 -6.30
C GLY A 162 -8.27 16.32 -6.20
N TRP A 163 -8.67 15.95 -4.98
CA TRP A 163 -10.01 15.41 -4.75
C TRP A 163 -11.08 16.51 -4.62
N ASN A 164 -10.75 17.59 -3.90
CA ASN A 164 -11.65 18.73 -3.69
C ASN A 164 -10.85 20.06 -3.64
N PRO A 165 -10.99 20.95 -4.65
CA PRO A 165 -11.75 20.76 -5.88
C PRO A 165 -11.22 19.57 -6.69
N ARG A 166 -12.09 18.97 -7.52
CA ARG A 166 -11.71 17.83 -8.36
C ARG A 166 -10.68 18.28 -9.40
N GLY A 167 -9.56 17.57 -9.46
CA GLY A 167 -8.48 17.84 -10.38
C GLY A 167 -8.90 17.65 -11.84
N ILE A 168 -8.34 18.48 -12.73
CA ILE A 168 -8.79 18.58 -14.12
C ILE A 168 -8.49 17.35 -14.98
N VAL A 169 -7.59 16.47 -14.51
CA VAL A 169 -7.25 15.18 -15.17
C VAL A 169 -7.38 13.99 -14.21
N LEU A 170 -8.15 14.16 -13.12
CA LEU A 170 -8.33 13.12 -12.12
C LEU A 170 -9.31 12.03 -12.61
N HIS A 171 -8.76 10.88 -12.94
CA HIS A 171 -9.50 9.63 -13.14
C HIS A 171 -9.23 8.64 -12.01
N SER A 172 -10.24 7.84 -11.67
CA SER A 172 -10.16 6.82 -10.63
C SER A 172 -10.58 5.48 -11.21
N PRO A 173 -9.82 4.40 -10.95
CA PRO A 173 -10.24 3.07 -11.35
C PRO A 173 -11.54 2.70 -10.62
N GLU A 174 -12.34 1.85 -11.27
CA GLU A 174 -13.42 1.17 -10.59
C GLU A 174 -12.82 0.21 -9.56
N TYR A 175 -13.15 0.40 -8.29
CA TYR A 175 -12.66 -0.43 -7.21
C TYR A 175 -13.64 -1.57 -6.90
N LEU A 176 -13.12 -2.66 -6.34
CA LEU A 176 -13.95 -3.75 -5.85
C LEU A 176 -14.46 -3.44 -4.43
N PRO A 177 -15.67 -3.93 -4.05
CA PRO A 177 -16.17 -3.78 -2.69
C PRO A 177 -15.18 -4.33 -1.65
N VAL A 178 -14.94 -3.61 -0.57
CA VAL A 178 -13.96 -3.99 0.48
C VAL A 178 -14.18 -5.40 1.03
N ARG A 179 -15.44 -5.85 1.15
CA ARG A 179 -15.79 -7.21 1.60
C ARG A 179 -15.36 -8.29 0.59
N GLN A 180 -15.41 -8.00 -0.71
CA GLN A 180 -14.87 -8.90 -1.73
C GLN A 180 -13.35 -8.95 -1.64
N VAL A 181 -12.67 -7.82 -1.44
CA VAL A 181 -11.21 -7.76 -1.29
C VAL A 181 -10.74 -8.52 -0.04
N LEU A 182 -11.46 -8.41 1.09
CA LEU A 182 -11.22 -9.22 2.29
C LEU A 182 -11.31 -10.72 1.99
N ALA A 183 -12.35 -11.15 1.26
CA ALA A 183 -12.52 -12.54 0.88
C ALA A 183 -11.37 -13.04 0.00
N THR A 184 -10.95 -12.23 -0.98
CA THR A 184 -9.77 -12.52 -1.83
C THR A 184 -8.50 -12.67 -0.99
N ALA A 185 -8.24 -11.73 -0.07
CA ALA A 185 -7.07 -11.76 0.80
C ALA A 185 -7.07 -13.03 1.68
N LYS A 186 -8.20 -13.37 2.30
CA LYS A 186 -8.33 -14.60 3.11
C LYS A 186 -8.22 -15.88 2.28
N ALA A 187 -8.73 -15.89 1.04
CA ALA A 187 -8.60 -17.03 0.12
C ALA A 187 -7.14 -17.33 -0.25
N SER A 188 -6.26 -16.33 -0.21
CA SER A 188 -4.80 -16.53 -0.35
C SER A 188 -4.16 -17.18 0.88
N GLY A 189 -4.88 -17.39 1.97
CA GLY A 189 -4.32 -17.90 3.22
C GLY A 189 -3.43 -16.91 3.98
N GLY A 190 -3.26 -15.68 3.51
CA GLY A 190 -2.52 -14.64 4.23
C GLY A 190 -3.31 -14.04 5.39
N ALA A 191 -2.63 -13.45 6.37
CA ALA A 191 -3.22 -12.68 7.47
C ALA A 191 -3.61 -11.27 6.99
N VAL A 192 -4.79 -10.77 7.35
CA VAL A 192 -5.37 -9.56 6.77
C VAL A 192 -5.52 -8.46 7.82
N VAL A 193 -4.87 -7.33 7.60
CA VAL A 193 -4.81 -6.19 8.51
C VAL A 193 -5.45 -4.97 7.85
N PHE A 194 -6.24 -4.22 8.61
CA PHE A 194 -6.79 -2.95 8.14
C PHE A 194 -5.70 -1.87 8.17
N ALA A 195 -5.36 -1.30 7.00
CA ALA A 195 -4.31 -0.29 6.88
C ALA A 195 -4.84 1.12 7.17
N HIS A 196 -4.02 1.93 7.83
CA HIS A 196 -4.15 3.38 8.08
C HIS A 196 -5.59 3.93 8.04
N PRO A 197 -6.49 3.47 8.94
CA PRO A 197 -7.93 3.72 8.85
C PRO A 197 -8.32 5.21 8.88
N THR A 198 -7.43 6.08 9.33
CA THR A 198 -7.61 7.53 9.39
C THR A 198 -7.46 8.21 8.03
N VAL A 199 -6.58 7.69 7.15
CA VAL A 199 -6.24 8.28 5.84
C VAL A 199 -7.48 8.39 4.96
N TYR A 200 -8.37 7.40 5.02
CA TYR A 200 -9.62 7.38 4.25
C TYR A 200 -10.89 7.48 5.10
N LYS A 201 -10.81 8.05 6.32
CA LYS A 201 -11.96 8.23 7.22
C LYS A 201 -12.73 6.92 7.47
N SER A 202 -12.02 5.81 7.52
CA SER A 202 -12.58 4.46 7.54
C SER A 202 -12.80 3.92 8.96
N MET A 203 -12.61 4.72 10.02
CA MET A 203 -12.87 4.31 11.41
C MET A 203 -14.27 3.67 11.61
N PRO A 204 -15.37 4.19 11.01
CA PRO A 204 -16.67 3.51 11.13
C PRO A 204 -16.69 2.10 10.55
N LEU A 205 -16.12 1.90 9.36
CA LEU A 205 -16.01 0.57 8.74
C LEU A 205 -15.07 -0.33 9.53
N LEU A 206 -13.96 0.19 10.05
CA LEU A 206 -13.03 -0.56 10.88
C LEU A 206 -13.74 -1.14 12.11
N ARG A 207 -14.56 -0.34 12.82
CA ARG A 207 -15.32 -0.82 13.99
C ARG A 207 -16.26 -1.98 13.62
N GLU A 208 -16.93 -1.87 12.48
CA GLU A 208 -17.83 -2.90 11.93
C GLU A 208 -17.05 -4.19 11.64
N LEU A 209 -15.99 -4.11 10.84
CA LEU A 209 -15.19 -5.28 10.45
C LEU A 209 -14.45 -5.92 11.63
N ALA A 210 -14.02 -5.12 12.62
CA ALA A 210 -13.41 -5.62 13.85
C ALA A 210 -14.42 -6.41 14.70
N ALA A 211 -15.63 -5.88 14.87
CA ALA A 211 -16.70 -6.54 15.62
C ALA A 211 -17.15 -7.86 14.98
N GLU A 212 -17.08 -7.95 13.65
CA GLU A 212 -17.39 -9.17 12.90
C GLU A 212 -16.26 -10.22 12.91
N GLY A 213 -15.05 -9.88 13.38
CA GLY A 213 -13.87 -10.72 13.20
C GLY A 213 -13.45 -10.85 11.73
N ALA A 214 -13.77 -9.85 10.91
CA ALA A 214 -13.50 -9.86 9.48
C ALA A 214 -12.02 -9.57 9.16
N VAL A 215 -11.28 -8.89 10.05
CA VAL A 215 -9.84 -8.65 9.95
C VAL A 215 -9.08 -9.37 11.07
N ASP A 216 -7.80 -9.62 10.85
CA ASP A 216 -6.88 -10.26 11.79
C ASP A 216 -6.06 -9.22 12.61
N GLY A 217 -6.00 -7.98 12.14
CA GLY A 217 -5.22 -6.91 12.77
C GLY A 217 -5.61 -5.50 12.30
N ILE A 218 -5.02 -4.50 12.96
CA ILE A 218 -5.16 -3.08 12.65
C ILE A 218 -3.77 -2.45 12.58
N GLU A 219 -3.52 -1.59 11.60
CA GLU A 219 -2.36 -0.69 11.60
C GLU A 219 -2.60 0.46 12.58
N VAL A 220 -2.04 0.29 13.78
CA VAL A 220 -2.22 1.20 14.91
C VAL A 220 -1.30 2.40 14.78
N TYR A 221 -0.01 2.15 14.53
CA TYR A 221 1.01 3.19 14.49
C TYR A 221 1.38 3.47 13.04
N HIS A 222 1.00 4.64 12.57
CA HIS A 222 1.21 5.12 11.21
C HIS A 222 1.45 6.63 11.25
N PRO A 223 2.30 7.22 10.38
CA PRO A 223 2.63 8.64 10.47
C PRO A 223 1.44 9.61 10.33
N SER A 224 0.34 9.16 9.72
CA SER A 224 -0.90 9.95 9.60
C SER A 224 -1.88 9.81 10.77
N ASN A 225 -1.64 8.89 11.70
CA ASN A 225 -2.53 8.70 12.86
C ASN A 225 -2.22 9.71 13.96
N SER A 226 -3.25 10.36 14.50
CA SER A 226 -3.12 11.10 15.75
C SER A 226 -2.93 10.15 16.96
N PRO A 227 -2.49 10.67 18.12
CA PRO A 227 -2.49 9.88 19.36
C PRO A 227 -3.88 9.32 19.71
N GLU A 228 -4.94 10.08 19.44
CA GLU A 228 -6.33 9.66 19.67
C GLU A 228 -6.73 8.52 18.74
N ASP A 229 -6.38 8.60 17.45
CA ASP A 229 -6.65 7.53 16.48
C ASP A 229 -5.92 6.23 16.88
N SER A 230 -4.66 6.36 17.30
CA SER A 230 -3.83 5.22 17.74
C SER A 230 -4.42 4.58 19.00
N ALA A 231 -4.87 5.40 19.96
CA ALA A 231 -5.50 4.92 21.20
C ALA A 231 -6.81 4.17 20.91
N GLU A 232 -7.63 4.66 19.98
CA GLU A 232 -8.84 3.97 19.55
C GLU A 232 -8.52 2.63 18.87
N CYS A 233 -7.57 2.62 17.92
CA CYS A 233 -7.18 1.38 17.24
C CYS A 233 -6.65 0.34 18.23
N LEU A 234 -5.85 0.74 19.22
CA LEU A 234 -5.39 -0.15 20.29
C LEU A 234 -6.54 -0.70 21.14
N ALA A 235 -7.53 0.14 21.47
CA ALA A 235 -8.71 -0.28 22.23
C ALA A 235 -9.49 -1.36 21.45
N LEU A 236 -9.66 -1.18 20.13
CA LEU A 236 -10.28 -2.18 19.26
C LEU A 236 -9.47 -3.48 19.19
N CYS A 237 -8.14 -3.38 19.05
CA CYS A 237 -7.27 -4.57 19.08
C CYS A 237 -7.43 -5.36 20.39
N LYS A 238 -7.44 -4.67 21.53
CA LYS A 238 -7.63 -5.31 22.85
C LYS A 238 -9.03 -5.93 22.98
N GLN A 239 -10.06 -5.24 22.50
CA GLN A 239 -11.45 -5.68 22.63
C GLN A 239 -11.72 -6.94 21.80
N TYR A 240 -11.19 -7.02 20.59
CA TYR A 240 -11.51 -8.10 19.64
C TYR A 240 -10.37 -9.11 19.43
N GLY A 241 -9.25 -8.97 20.16
CA GLY A 241 -8.10 -9.87 20.05
C GLY A 241 -7.36 -9.76 18.72
N LEU A 242 -7.29 -8.55 18.15
CA LEU A 242 -6.65 -8.29 16.86
C LEU A 242 -5.16 -7.96 17.05
N VAL A 243 -4.36 -8.27 16.04
CA VAL A 243 -2.93 -7.92 16.02
C VAL A 243 -2.77 -6.40 15.85
N ALA A 244 -2.07 -5.76 16.78
CA ALA A 244 -1.66 -4.36 16.65
C ALA A 244 -0.36 -4.28 15.83
N THR A 245 -0.44 -3.67 14.64
CA THR A 245 0.69 -3.50 13.72
C THR A 245 1.10 -2.03 13.60
N ALA A 246 2.24 -1.80 12.96
CA ALA A 246 2.78 -0.49 12.69
C ALA A 246 3.52 -0.49 11.37
N GLY A 247 3.47 0.63 10.67
CA GLY A 247 4.07 0.77 9.36
C GLY A 247 4.35 2.22 9.03
N THR A 248 5.48 2.47 8.39
CA THR A 248 5.85 3.82 7.95
C THR A 248 5.02 4.27 6.75
N ASP A 249 4.45 3.33 5.99
CA ASP A 249 3.89 3.56 4.65
C ASP A 249 4.92 4.25 3.74
N PHE A 250 6.14 3.70 3.77
CA PHE A 250 7.30 4.31 3.13
C PHE A 250 7.16 4.30 1.60
N HIS A 251 7.18 5.49 1.00
CA HIS A 251 7.19 5.69 -0.45
C HIS A 251 8.47 6.38 -0.97
N GLY A 252 9.49 6.53 -0.11
CA GLY A 252 10.70 7.30 -0.42
C GLY A 252 10.37 8.78 -0.69
N ARG A 253 10.89 9.33 -1.79
CA ARG A 253 10.58 10.72 -2.21
C ARG A 253 9.13 10.90 -2.69
N ASN A 254 8.40 9.81 -2.95
CA ASN A 254 7.03 9.87 -3.45
C ASN A 254 6.01 10.07 -2.32
N HIS A 255 6.31 11.00 -1.41
CA HIS A 255 5.41 11.43 -0.35
C HIS A 255 5.54 12.95 -0.13
N LYS A 256 4.48 13.61 0.35
CA LYS A 256 4.51 15.06 0.62
C LYS A 256 5.49 15.42 1.74
N HIS A 257 5.54 14.57 2.75
CA HIS A 257 6.45 14.68 3.89
C HIS A 257 7.35 13.45 3.95
N PRO A 258 8.67 13.59 4.14
CA PRO A 258 9.55 12.43 4.22
C PRO A 258 9.27 11.65 5.51
N HIS A 259 8.91 10.38 5.37
CA HIS A 259 8.83 9.41 6.45
C HIS A 259 9.88 8.32 6.18
N PRO A 260 11.11 8.43 6.73
CA PRO A 260 12.14 7.40 6.52
C PRO A 260 11.71 6.03 7.08
N ILE A 261 12.19 4.95 6.48
CA ILE A 261 11.96 3.58 6.97
C ILE A 261 12.24 3.50 8.48
N GLY A 262 11.33 2.89 9.24
CA GLY A 262 11.39 2.80 10.69
C GLY A 262 10.85 4.02 11.45
N THR A 263 10.17 4.96 10.78
CA THR A 263 9.45 6.06 11.47
C THR A 263 8.37 5.52 12.39
N CYS A 264 7.65 4.49 11.95
CA CYS A 264 6.72 3.73 12.77
C CYS A 264 7.16 2.27 12.80
N THR A 265 7.16 1.66 13.98
CA THR A 265 7.62 0.27 14.15
C THR A 265 6.72 -0.50 15.10
N ALA A 266 6.65 -1.80 14.85
CA ALA A 266 5.93 -2.77 15.66
C ALA A 266 6.92 -3.69 16.38
N PRO A 267 6.53 -4.24 17.53
CA PRO A 267 7.31 -5.27 18.20
C PRO A 267 7.26 -6.59 17.40
N ASP A 268 8.30 -7.42 17.49
CA ASP A 268 8.47 -8.67 16.73
C ASP A 268 7.27 -9.62 16.90
N GLU A 269 6.61 -9.57 18.06
CA GLU A 269 5.42 -10.34 18.38
C GLU A 269 4.31 -10.12 17.35
N ALA A 270 4.17 -8.90 16.80
CA ALA A 270 3.17 -8.62 15.76
C ALA A 270 3.46 -9.43 14.48
N ALA A 271 4.71 -9.45 14.01
CA ALA A 271 5.12 -10.22 12.84
C ALA A 271 4.94 -11.74 13.08
N ALA A 272 5.28 -12.22 14.27
CA ALA A 272 5.10 -13.62 14.66
C ALA A 272 3.62 -14.03 14.71
N GLN A 273 2.74 -13.18 15.24
CA GLN A 273 1.29 -13.40 15.26
C GLN A 273 0.72 -13.47 13.84
N LEU A 274 1.10 -12.55 12.95
CA LEU A 274 0.66 -12.56 11.56
C LEU A 274 1.09 -13.84 10.83
N ARG A 275 2.34 -14.28 11.05
CA ARG A 275 2.85 -15.55 10.50
C ARG A 275 2.03 -16.74 10.99
N ALA A 276 1.77 -16.83 12.29
CA ALA A 276 0.99 -17.92 12.88
C ALA A 276 -0.45 -17.98 12.34
N ILE A 277 -1.09 -16.82 12.13
CA ILE A 277 -2.43 -16.72 11.52
C ILE A 277 -2.40 -17.25 10.08
N ALA A 278 -1.43 -16.81 9.26
CA ALA A 278 -1.31 -17.25 7.89
C ALA A 278 -1.01 -18.76 7.77
N GLU A 279 -0.09 -19.28 8.58
CA GLU A 279 0.21 -20.71 8.64
C GLU A 279 -1.01 -21.56 9.02
N LYS A 280 -1.77 -21.12 10.03
CA LYS A 280 -3.02 -21.78 10.42
C LYS A 280 -4.00 -21.80 9.25
N ARG A 281 -4.23 -20.66 8.60
CA ARG A 281 -5.17 -20.54 7.48
C ARG A 281 -4.75 -21.40 6.27
N LYS A 282 -3.45 -21.50 5.99
CA LYS A 282 -2.92 -22.39 4.93
C LYS A 282 -3.11 -23.87 5.27
N ARG A 283 -2.92 -24.28 6.52
CA ARG A 283 -3.21 -25.66 6.97
C ARG A 283 -4.69 -26.01 6.84
N GLU A 284 -5.59 -25.08 7.12
CA GLU A 284 -7.04 -25.29 7.02
C GLU A 284 -7.56 -25.33 5.56
N ARG A 285 -6.77 -24.87 4.58
CA ARG A 285 -7.07 -24.95 3.15
C ARG A 285 -6.69 -26.28 2.50
N THR A 286 -5.83 -27.07 3.16
CA THR A 286 -5.27 -28.33 2.63
C THR A 286 -6.06 -29.52 3.15
#